data_AF-N0BAV8-F1
#
_entry.id   AF-N0BAV8-F1
#
_cell.length_a   1.000
_cell.length_b   1.000
_cell.length_c   1.000
_cell.angle_alpha   90.00
_cell.angle_beta   90.00
_cell.angle_gamma   90.00
#
_symmetry.space_group_name_H-M   'P 1'
#
loop_
_entity.id
_entity.type
_entity.pdbx_description
1 polymer ?
#
loop_
_entity_poly.entity_id
_entity_poly.type
_entity_poly.pdbx_seq_one_letter_code
_entity_poly.pdbx_strand_id
1 'polypeptide(L)'
;MNADAIKATLPGSVLKLDTPLGTVVPIKFDDNGLMSGDAGQLASYLGSQKDRGRYWLAEDRICYKWFRWFSGEQHCLAIQRDGQRIFWQRDDGETGTATLEEQRKAAPKPPAAGKPPIKYLAQHQHSASPDDASSLAEPVLVKLPTLAVRPPKRAAVLAEEMFKAHLPNASQAPIRSPH
;
A
#
# COMPACT_ATOMS: atom_id res chain seq x y z
N MET A 1 -22.57 2.49 -4.85
CA MET A 1 -22.28 1.36 -3.95
C MET A 1 -22.66 1.79 -2.55
N ASN A 2 -23.17 0.88 -1.71
CA ASN A 2 -23.46 1.18 -0.31
C ASN A 2 -22.24 0.86 0.58
N ALA A 3 -22.30 1.28 1.84
CA ALA A 3 -21.25 1.12 2.84
C ALA A 3 -20.77 -0.33 2.97
N ASP A 4 -21.69 -1.29 3.02
CA ASP A 4 -21.35 -2.70 3.24
C ASP A 4 -20.64 -3.32 2.03
N ALA A 5 -21.07 -2.97 0.81
CA ALA A 5 -20.35 -3.38 -0.40
C ALA A 5 -18.94 -2.78 -0.42
N ILE A 6 -18.76 -1.53 0.02
CA ILE A 6 -17.44 -0.91 0.08
C ILE A 6 -16.56 -1.61 1.12
N LYS A 7 -17.08 -1.92 2.32
CA LYS A 7 -16.35 -2.67 3.37
C LYS A 7 -15.89 -4.03 2.91
N ALA A 8 -16.71 -4.74 2.12
CA ALA A 8 -16.38 -6.07 1.64
C ALA A 8 -15.33 -6.07 0.52
N THR A 9 -15.24 -4.97 -0.24
CA THR A 9 -14.48 -4.94 -1.50
C THR A 9 -13.17 -4.17 -1.40
N LEU A 10 -13.17 -3.03 -0.68
CA LEU A 10 -12.06 -2.10 -0.70
C LEU A 10 -10.82 -2.60 0.05
N PRO A 11 -10.93 -3.20 1.26
CA PRO A 11 -9.78 -3.75 1.96
C PRO A 11 -9.04 -4.82 1.13
N GLY A 12 -7.72 -4.69 1.00
CA GLY A 12 -6.86 -5.60 0.24
C GLY A 12 -6.88 -5.38 -1.28
N SER A 13 -7.67 -4.42 -1.78
CA SER A 13 -7.81 -4.15 -3.21
C SER A 13 -6.78 -3.14 -3.73
N VAL A 14 -6.64 -3.10 -5.06
CA VAL A 14 -5.90 -2.06 -5.78
C VAL A 14 -6.85 -1.31 -6.71
N LEU A 15 -7.03 -0.02 -6.47
CA LEU A 15 -7.77 0.87 -7.34
C LEU A 15 -6.80 1.53 -8.33
N LYS A 16 -6.97 1.23 -9.61
CA LYS A 16 -6.25 1.88 -10.71
C LYS A 16 -7.00 3.15 -11.11
N LEU A 17 -6.57 4.28 -10.58
CA LEU A 17 -7.19 5.58 -10.83
C LEU A 17 -6.79 6.12 -12.20
N ASP A 18 -7.77 6.43 -13.04
CA ASP A 18 -7.51 7.08 -14.32
C ASP A 18 -7.31 8.58 -14.11
N THR A 19 -6.31 9.15 -14.76
CA THR A 19 -6.05 10.59 -14.74
C THR A 19 -6.24 11.20 -16.13
N PRO A 20 -6.60 12.49 -16.24
CA PRO A 20 -6.77 13.16 -17.53
C PRO A 20 -5.53 13.12 -18.43
N LEU A 21 -4.34 12.94 -17.84
CA LEU A 21 -3.06 12.86 -18.55
C LEU A 21 -2.74 11.45 -19.08
N GLY A 22 -3.69 10.51 -19.02
CA GLY A 22 -3.53 9.14 -19.51
C GLY A 22 -2.61 8.27 -18.65
N THR A 23 -2.15 8.76 -17.50
CA THR A 23 -1.40 7.97 -16.52
C THR A 23 -2.38 7.30 -15.56
N VAL A 24 -2.16 6.03 -15.27
CA VAL A 24 -2.94 5.29 -14.26
C VAL A 24 -2.17 5.29 -12.94
N VAL A 25 -2.81 5.77 -11.88
CA VAL A 25 -2.24 5.80 -10.53
C VAL A 25 -2.78 4.61 -9.74
N PRO A 26 -1.97 3.57 -9.43
CA PRO A 26 -2.40 2.48 -8.57
C PRO A 26 -2.46 2.94 -7.11
N ILE A 27 -3.60 2.75 -6.47
CA ILE A 27 -3.83 3.00 -5.05
C ILE A 27 -4.17 1.67 -4.38
N LYS A 28 -3.35 1.26 -3.42
CA LYS A 28 -3.59 0.06 -2.61
C LYS A 28 -4.30 0.45 -1.33
N PHE A 29 -5.34 -0.29 -0.97
CA PHE A 29 -6.09 -0.14 0.27
C PHE A 29 -5.76 -1.32 1.19
N ASP A 30 -5.11 -1.04 2.32
CA ASP A 30 -4.74 -2.06 3.30
C ASP A 30 -5.87 -2.26 4.32
N ASP A 31 -6.04 -3.49 4.82
CA ASP A 31 -7.12 -3.85 5.76
C ASP A 31 -7.11 -3.07 7.09
N ASN A 32 -6.03 -2.34 7.38
CA ASN A 32 -5.84 -1.55 8.60
C ASN A 32 -6.19 -0.06 8.42
N GLY A 33 -6.83 0.33 7.31
CA GLY A 33 -7.20 1.72 7.03
C GLY A 33 -6.03 2.57 6.53
N LEU A 34 -4.90 1.97 6.15
CA LEU A 34 -3.85 2.65 5.40
C LEU A 34 -4.07 2.51 3.90
N MET A 35 -3.60 3.50 3.16
CA MET A 35 -3.51 3.41 1.71
C MET A 35 -2.14 3.85 1.23
N SER A 36 -1.75 3.36 0.05
CA SER A 36 -0.50 3.75 -0.59
C SER A 36 -0.69 3.94 -2.10
N GLY A 37 0.06 4.87 -2.68
CA GLY A 37 -0.01 5.20 -4.10
C GLY A 37 1.37 5.34 -4.74
N ASP A 38 1.41 5.13 -6.06
CA ASP A 38 2.56 5.46 -6.90
C ASP A 38 2.12 6.37 -8.05
N ALA A 39 2.65 7.60 -8.08
CA ALA A 39 2.31 8.62 -9.05
C ALA A 39 2.92 8.36 -10.44
N GLY A 40 3.94 7.52 -10.54
CA GLY A 40 4.68 7.30 -11.78
C GLY A 40 5.10 8.63 -12.43
N GLN A 41 4.61 8.87 -13.65
CA GLN A 41 4.90 10.07 -14.43
C GLN A 41 4.31 11.36 -13.82
N LEU A 42 3.38 11.27 -12.87
CA LEU A 42 2.77 12.41 -12.19
C LEU A 42 3.53 12.84 -10.93
N ALA A 43 4.68 12.24 -10.63
CA ALA A 43 5.44 12.49 -9.40
C ALA A 43 5.77 13.97 -9.17
N SER A 44 6.11 14.71 -10.23
CA SER A 44 6.42 16.15 -10.15
C SER A 44 5.18 16.99 -9.84
N TYR A 45 4.02 16.60 -10.38
CA TYR A 45 2.74 17.27 -10.13
C TYR A 45 2.23 17.02 -8.70
N LEU A 46 2.38 15.79 -8.21
CA LEU A 46 1.91 15.38 -6.87
C LEU A 46 2.95 15.63 -5.75
N GLY A 47 4.17 16.09 -6.08
CA GLY A 47 5.22 16.43 -5.12
C GLY A 47 5.98 15.24 -4.52
N SER A 48 5.62 14.01 -4.87
CA SER A 48 6.41 12.80 -4.61
C SER A 48 5.97 11.63 -5.49
N GLN A 49 6.91 10.75 -5.84
CA GLN A 49 6.61 9.53 -6.62
C GLN A 49 5.69 8.57 -5.85
N LYS A 50 5.91 8.40 -4.55
CA LYS A 50 5.08 7.56 -3.70
C LYS A 50 4.51 8.38 -2.57
N ASP A 51 3.34 7.98 -2.11
CA ASP A 51 2.77 8.50 -0.89
C ASP A 51 1.96 7.43 -0.15
N ARG A 52 1.69 7.71 1.12
CA ARG A 52 0.78 6.93 1.96
C ARG A 52 -0.28 7.85 2.53
N GLY A 53 -1.37 7.25 2.98
CA GLY A 53 -2.44 7.97 3.62
C GLY A 53 -3.26 7.07 4.52
N ARG A 54 -4.35 7.63 5.01
CA ARG A 54 -5.40 6.89 5.70
C ARG A 54 -6.69 6.97 4.90
N TYR A 55 -7.48 5.91 4.99
CA TYR A 55 -8.83 5.90 4.48
C TYR A 55 -9.77 5.32 5.53
N TRP A 56 -11.03 5.71 5.46
CA TRP A 56 -12.10 5.20 6.30
C TRP A 56 -13.42 5.37 5.57
N LEU A 57 -14.46 4.72 6.08
CA LEU A 57 -15.79 4.85 5.52
C LEU A 57 -16.61 5.80 6.39
N ALA A 58 -17.31 6.70 5.72
CA ALA A 58 -18.32 7.55 6.32
C ALA A 58 -19.59 7.34 5.51
N GLU A 59 -20.58 6.67 6.09
CA GLU A 59 -21.81 6.26 5.39
C GLU A 59 -21.47 5.45 4.11
N ASP A 60 -22.02 5.86 2.96
CA ASP A 60 -21.79 5.24 1.65
C ASP A 60 -20.60 5.88 0.89
N ARG A 61 -19.70 6.57 1.60
CA ARG A 61 -18.54 7.26 1.02
C ARG A 61 -17.22 6.73 1.57
N ILE A 62 -16.20 6.79 0.72
CA ILE A 62 -14.81 6.55 1.12
C ILE A 62 -14.16 7.89 1.38
N CYS A 63 -13.84 8.15 2.64
CA CYS A 63 -13.05 9.31 3.01
C CYS A 63 -11.58 8.94 3.11
N TYR A 64 -10.70 9.83 2.68
CA TYR A 64 -9.27 9.59 2.67
C TYR A 64 -8.48 10.87 2.90
N LYS A 65 -7.25 10.69 3.37
CA LYS A 65 -6.27 11.76 3.57
C LYS A 65 -4.88 11.22 3.25
N TRP A 66 -4.25 11.81 2.25
CA TRP A 66 -2.84 11.54 1.92
C TRP A 66 -1.91 12.23 2.92
N PHE A 67 -0.67 11.77 3.05
CA PHE A 67 0.30 12.42 3.93
C PHE A 67 1.02 13.58 3.23
N ARG A 68 1.15 13.53 1.90
CA ARG A 68 1.86 14.53 1.10
C ARG A 68 1.06 15.00 -0.11
N TRP A 69 0.45 14.08 -0.85
CA TRP A 69 -0.34 14.41 -2.04
C TRP A 69 -1.54 15.27 -1.68
N PHE A 70 -1.97 16.14 -2.61
CA PHE A 70 -3.13 17.02 -2.42
C PHE A 70 -3.08 17.83 -1.11
N SER A 71 -1.89 18.33 -0.75
CA SER A 71 -1.66 19.08 0.50
C SER A 71 -2.01 18.31 1.78
N GLY A 72 -2.19 17.00 1.68
CA GLY A 72 -2.70 16.16 2.75
C GLY A 72 -4.12 16.54 3.18
N GLU A 73 -4.94 17.11 2.30
CA GLU A 73 -6.33 17.42 2.60
C GLU A 73 -7.18 16.15 2.70
N GLN A 74 -8.28 16.26 3.45
CA GLN A 74 -9.27 15.20 3.54
C GLN A 74 -10.27 15.38 2.41
N HIS A 75 -10.59 14.27 1.75
CA HIS A 75 -11.63 14.22 0.73
C HIS A 75 -12.53 13.00 0.95
N CYS A 76 -13.74 13.05 0.41
CA CYS A 76 -14.68 11.93 0.45
C CYS A 76 -15.26 11.64 -0.94
N LEU A 77 -15.25 10.36 -1.33
CA LEU A 77 -15.70 9.89 -2.63
C LEU A 77 -17.00 9.10 -2.50
N ALA A 78 -17.99 9.45 -3.31
CA ALA A 78 -19.09 8.56 -3.66
C ALA A 78 -18.66 7.67 -4.82
N ILE A 79 -18.98 6.37 -4.74
CA ILE A 79 -18.60 5.38 -5.75
C ILE A 79 -19.83 4.74 -6.37
N GLN A 80 -19.85 4.68 -7.70
CA GLN A 80 -20.69 3.81 -8.51
C GLN A 80 -19.82 2.75 -9.18
N ARG A 81 -20.35 1.54 -9.32
CA ARG A 81 -19.59 0.39 -9.82
C ARG A 81 -20.35 -0.31 -10.93
N ASP A 82 -19.63 -0.61 -12.00
CA ASP A 82 -20.08 -1.42 -13.13
C ASP A 82 -19.00 -2.47 -13.45
N GLY A 83 -19.23 -3.72 -13.01
CA GLY A 83 -18.22 -4.78 -13.10
C GLY A 83 -16.94 -4.43 -12.31
N GLN A 84 -15.81 -4.30 -13.00
CA GLN A 84 -14.54 -3.83 -12.40
C GLN A 84 -14.37 -2.31 -12.53
N ARG A 85 -15.21 -1.65 -13.32
CA ARG A 85 -15.15 -0.21 -13.52
C ARG A 85 -15.79 0.50 -12.34
N ILE A 86 -15.13 1.55 -11.90
CA ILE A 86 -15.58 2.46 -10.86
C ILE A 86 -15.74 3.85 -11.46
N PHE A 87 -16.87 4.47 -11.19
CA PHE A 87 -17.12 5.88 -11.41
C PHE A 87 -17.16 6.54 -10.04
N TRP A 88 -16.38 7.60 -9.85
CA TRP A 88 -16.29 8.26 -8.56
C TRP A 88 -16.61 9.74 -8.70
N GLN A 89 -17.19 10.28 -7.64
CA GLN A 89 -17.44 11.70 -7.46
C GLN A 89 -16.92 12.12 -6.09
N ARG A 90 -16.06 13.13 -6.07
CA ARG A 90 -15.51 13.73 -4.86
C ARG A 90 -16.44 14.82 -4.33
N ASP A 91 -16.29 15.15 -3.06
CA ASP A 91 -17.07 16.14 -2.33
C ASP A 91 -16.95 17.57 -2.89
N ASP A 92 -15.88 17.89 -3.61
CA ASP A 92 -15.68 19.15 -4.32
C ASP A 92 -16.28 19.17 -5.75
N GLY A 93 -16.92 18.07 -6.16
CA GLY A 93 -17.53 17.93 -7.48
C GLY A 93 -16.60 17.36 -8.56
N GLU A 94 -15.31 17.13 -8.26
CA GLU A 94 -14.46 16.40 -9.20
C GLU A 94 -15.01 14.99 -9.43
N THR A 95 -14.92 14.53 -10.67
CA THR A 95 -15.36 13.19 -11.05
C THR A 95 -14.28 12.52 -11.86
N GLY A 96 -14.33 11.21 -11.87
CA GLY A 96 -13.46 10.44 -12.73
C GLY A 96 -13.80 8.98 -12.66
N THR A 97 -12.84 8.21 -13.10
CA THR A 97 -13.02 6.79 -13.29
C THR A 97 -11.82 6.03 -12.77
N ALA A 98 -12.03 4.79 -12.38
CA ALA A 98 -10.99 3.89 -11.94
C ALA A 98 -11.35 2.44 -12.27
N THR A 99 -10.37 1.55 -12.19
CA THR A 99 -10.59 0.10 -12.30
C THR A 99 -10.21 -0.55 -10.98
N LEU A 100 -11.12 -1.33 -10.41
CA LEU A 100 -10.91 -2.01 -9.15
C LEU A 100 -10.37 -3.41 -9.40
N GLU A 101 -9.13 -3.64 -8.99
CA GLU A 101 -8.51 -4.95 -8.93
C GLU A 101 -8.63 -5.47 -7.50
N GLU A 102 -9.71 -6.20 -7.25
CA GLU A 102 -9.81 -7.01 -6.04
C GLU A 102 -8.69 -8.04 -6.11
N GLN A 103 -7.76 -8.01 -5.16
CA GLN A 103 -6.95 -9.19 -4.94
C GLN A 103 -7.91 -10.27 -4.53
N ARG A 104 -8.25 -11.16 -5.48
CA ARG A 104 -8.76 -12.48 -5.14
C ARG A 104 -7.72 -13.04 -4.18
N LYS A 105 -8.06 -13.05 -2.89
CA LYS A 105 -7.36 -13.77 -1.86
C LYS A 105 -7.00 -15.09 -2.51
N ALA A 106 -5.71 -15.30 -2.79
CA ALA A 106 -5.30 -16.42 -3.62
C ALA A 106 -5.96 -17.67 -3.04
N ALA A 107 -6.76 -18.36 -3.84
CA ALA A 107 -7.16 -19.71 -3.49
C ALA A 107 -5.86 -20.43 -3.08
N PRO A 108 -5.84 -21.16 -1.95
CA PRO A 108 -4.64 -21.87 -1.54
C PRO A 108 -4.16 -22.65 -2.76
N LYS A 109 -2.94 -22.34 -3.21
CA LYS A 109 -2.29 -23.01 -4.33
C LYS A 109 -2.51 -24.52 -4.11
N PRO A 110 -3.11 -25.27 -5.06
CA PRO A 110 -3.20 -26.71 -4.92
C PRO A 110 -1.80 -27.22 -4.53
N PRO A 111 -1.66 -28.08 -3.50
CA PRO A 111 -0.35 -28.60 -3.13
C PRO A 111 0.26 -29.16 -4.41
N ALA A 112 1.49 -28.71 -4.70
CA ALA A 112 2.18 -29.02 -5.93
C ALA A 112 2.09 -30.52 -6.19
N ALA A 113 1.21 -30.90 -7.12
CA ALA A 113 1.10 -32.26 -7.59
C ALA A 113 2.48 -32.63 -8.15
N GLY A 114 2.98 -33.77 -7.67
CA GLY A 114 4.35 -34.21 -7.87
C GLY A 114 4.79 -34.12 -9.32
N LYS A 115 6.05 -33.72 -9.52
CA LYS A 115 6.75 -33.92 -10.77
C LYS A 115 6.57 -35.38 -11.19
N PRO A 116 6.03 -35.70 -12.38
CA PRO A 116 6.13 -37.06 -12.87
C PRO A 116 7.62 -37.38 -13.09
N PRO A 117 8.07 -38.61 -12.81
CA PRO A 117 9.45 -38.98 -13.09
C PRO A 117 9.68 -38.91 -14.60
N ILE A 118 10.63 -38.08 -15.01
CA ILE A 118 11.14 -38.11 -16.39
C ILE A 118 11.76 -39.49 -16.59
N LYS A 119 11.09 -40.34 -17.38
CA LYS A 119 11.69 -41.54 -17.94
C LYS A 119 12.66 -41.08 -19.03
N TYR A 120 13.95 -41.07 -18.71
CA TYR A 120 15.00 -40.83 -19.70
C TYR A 120 15.14 -42.09 -20.54
N LEU A 121 14.66 -42.06 -21.78
CA LEU A 121 14.91 -43.11 -22.76
C LEU A 121 15.42 -42.49 -24.06
N ALA A 122 16.42 -43.16 -24.63
CA ALA A 122 17.18 -42.90 -25.86
C ALA A 122 18.30 -41.83 -25.73
N GLN A 123 19.54 -42.23 -25.46
CA GLN A 123 20.52 -42.79 -26.40
C GLN A 123 20.81 -41.87 -27.59
N HIS A 124 21.93 -41.14 -27.51
CA HIS A 124 22.86 -41.07 -28.64
C HIS A 124 24.29 -41.18 -28.13
N GLN A 125 24.91 -42.26 -28.59
CA GLN A 125 26.29 -42.66 -28.38
C GLN A 125 27.23 -41.68 -29.11
N HIS A 126 28.26 -41.22 -28.42
CA HIS A 126 29.55 -40.92 -29.04
C HIS A 126 30.63 -41.56 -28.16
N SER A 127 31.22 -42.64 -28.68
CA SER A 127 32.43 -43.25 -28.14
C SER A 127 33.63 -42.46 -28.64
N ALA A 128 34.47 -41.96 -27.74
CA ALA A 128 35.93 -42.07 -27.81
C ALA A 128 36.51 -41.67 -26.45
N SER A 129 37.39 -42.52 -25.96
CA SER A 129 37.90 -42.60 -24.58
C SER A 129 39.30 -41.94 -24.50
N PRO A 130 40.11 -42.18 -23.46
CA PRO A 130 40.35 -41.28 -22.32
C PRO A 130 41.78 -40.74 -22.29
N ASP A 131 42.05 -39.66 -21.54
CA ASP A 131 43.36 -39.48 -20.94
C ASP A 131 43.27 -38.72 -19.61
N ASP A 132 44.10 -39.23 -18.70
CA ASP A 132 44.21 -39.08 -17.26
C ASP A 132 44.61 -37.68 -16.80
N ALA A 133 44.08 -37.23 -15.64
CA ALA A 133 44.92 -36.87 -14.49
C ALA A 133 44.06 -36.33 -13.33
N SER A 134 44.05 -37.15 -12.29
CA SER A 134 43.68 -36.89 -10.91
C SER A 134 44.32 -35.63 -10.30
N SER A 135 43.59 -34.99 -9.37
CA SER A 135 44.05 -34.74 -7.99
C SER A 135 43.77 -33.34 -7.43
N LEU A 136 42.83 -33.30 -6.48
CA LEU A 136 42.81 -32.58 -5.19
C LEU A 136 43.14 -31.07 -5.14
N ALA A 137 42.14 -30.24 -4.76
CA ALA A 137 42.25 -29.30 -3.64
C ALA A 137 40.92 -28.54 -3.35
N GLU A 138 40.41 -28.77 -2.13
CA GLU A 138 39.53 -28.01 -1.21
C GLU A 138 38.55 -26.91 -1.69
N PRO A 139 37.32 -26.85 -1.10
CA PRO A 139 36.41 -25.73 -1.30
C PRO A 139 36.86 -24.51 -0.48
N VAL A 140 37.26 -23.44 -1.16
CA VAL A 140 37.45 -22.13 -0.53
C VAL A 140 36.09 -21.57 -0.10
N LEU A 141 35.89 -21.54 1.22
CA LEU A 141 34.82 -20.83 1.91
C LEU A 141 34.93 -19.32 1.63
N VAL A 142 34.22 -18.83 0.62
CA VAL A 142 34.05 -17.38 0.44
C VAL A 142 32.99 -16.89 1.43
N LYS A 143 33.46 -16.31 2.54
CA LYS A 143 32.64 -15.55 3.50
C LYS A 143 31.86 -14.44 2.77
N LEU A 144 30.54 -14.50 2.82
CA LEU A 144 29.69 -13.35 2.48
C LEU A 144 29.90 -12.25 3.54
N PRO A 145 30.07 -10.98 3.16
CA PRO A 145 30.04 -9.88 4.11
C PRO A 145 28.61 -9.67 4.62
N THR A 146 28.44 -9.85 5.94
CA THR A 146 27.22 -9.48 6.67
C THR A 146 27.06 -7.97 6.62
N LEU A 147 26.07 -7.48 5.87
CA LEU A 147 25.70 -6.07 5.91
C LEU A 147 25.02 -5.79 7.26
N ALA A 148 25.76 -5.11 8.14
CA ALA A 148 25.28 -4.66 9.44
C ALA A 148 24.12 -3.66 9.27
N VAL A 149 22.92 -4.07 9.68
CA VAL A 149 21.77 -3.19 9.84
C VAL A 149 22.05 -2.26 11.03
N ARG A 150 22.29 -0.97 10.76
CA ARG A 150 22.29 0.08 11.78
C ARG A 150 20.83 0.46 12.09
N PRO A 151 20.39 0.43 13.36
CA PRO A 151 19.11 1.02 13.76
C PRO A 151 19.25 2.55 13.86
N PRO A 152 18.27 3.34 13.37
CA PRO A 152 18.23 4.77 13.66
C PRO A 152 17.90 5.01 15.15
N LYS A 153 18.91 5.44 15.90
CA LYS A 153 18.74 6.10 17.21
C LYS A 153 18.34 7.55 16.97
N ARG A 154 17.08 7.91 17.23
CA ARG A 154 16.62 9.19 17.80
C ARG A 154 15.08 9.25 17.79
N ALA A 155 14.49 8.46 18.68
CA ALA A 155 13.32 8.90 19.41
C ALA A 155 13.84 9.43 20.76
N ALA A 156 13.19 10.46 21.30
CA ALA A 156 13.54 11.26 22.49
C ALA A 156 14.53 12.42 22.21
N VAL A 157 14.00 13.59 21.82
CA VAL A 157 13.95 14.83 22.63
C VAL A 157 12.84 15.71 22.05
N LEU A 158 12.11 16.40 22.92
CA LEU A 158 11.05 17.40 22.70
C LEU A 158 9.60 16.92 22.78
N ALA A 159 9.29 16.22 23.87
CA ALA A 159 7.98 16.21 24.51
C ALA A 159 8.12 16.95 25.84
N GLU A 160 8.26 18.27 25.79
CA GLU A 160 8.14 19.25 26.88
C GLU A 160 8.22 20.62 26.19
N GLU A 161 7.39 21.59 26.59
CA GLU A 161 7.10 22.88 25.90
C GLU A 161 5.95 22.81 24.88
N MET A 162 4.71 22.95 25.37
CA MET A 162 3.50 23.56 24.75
C MET A 162 2.20 23.07 25.44
N PHE A 163 2.31 22.32 26.55
CA PHE A 163 1.25 22.16 27.56
C PHE A 163 0.97 23.51 28.25
N LYS A 164 0.37 24.46 27.54
CA LYS A 164 -0.11 25.74 28.10
C LYS A 164 -1.22 26.40 27.29
N ALA A 165 -2.09 25.61 26.66
CA ALA A 165 -3.30 26.13 26.02
C ALA A 165 -4.51 25.25 26.33
N HIS A 166 -4.79 25.02 27.61
CA HIS A 166 -6.12 24.66 28.12
C HIS A 166 -6.28 25.26 29.52
N LEU A 167 -6.84 26.46 29.58
CA LEU A 167 -7.59 26.92 30.74
C LEU A 167 -8.95 27.39 30.20
N PRO A 168 -10.07 26.84 30.72
CA PRO A 168 -11.40 27.26 30.33
C PRO A 168 -11.65 28.69 30.82
N ASN A 169 -12.18 29.55 29.93
CA ASN A 169 -12.71 30.84 30.33
C ASN A 169 -14.03 30.62 31.08
N ALA A 170 -13.94 30.36 32.38
CA ALA A 170 -15.05 30.38 33.31
C ALA A 170 -14.80 31.47 34.34
N SER A 171 -15.23 32.70 34.06
CA SER A 171 -15.47 33.75 35.06
C SER A 171 -16.18 34.96 34.42
N GLN A 172 -17.51 34.92 34.38
CA GLN A 172 -18.30 36.02 34.94
C GLN A 172 -19.73 35.56 35.23
N ALA A 173 -19.93 35.04 36.44
CA ALA A 173 -21.22 35.10 37.11
C ALA A 173 -21.16 36.29 38.08
N PRO A 174 -22.09 37.25 38.06
CA PRO A 174 -22.28 38.12 39.21
C PRO A 174 -23.08 37.37 40.29
N ILE A 175 -22.46 37.22 41.45
CA ILE A 175 -23.05 36.70 42.68
C ILE A 175 -23.60 37.87 43.51
N ARG A 176 -24.86 37.71 43.98
CA ARG A 176 -25.52 38.33 45.17
C ARG A 176 -26.02 39.78 45.04
N SER A 177 -27.15 40.18 45.63
CA SER A 177 -28.02 39.60 46.67
C SER A 177 -29.34 40.42 46.82
N PRO A 178 -30.27 40.04 47.72
CA PRO A 178 -31.69 40.34 47.63
C PRO A 178 -32.12 41.65 48.31
N HIS A 179 -33.32 42.12 47.96
CA HIS A 179 -34.27 42.78 48.85
C HIS A 179 -35.70 42.59 48.35
#